data_AF-A0A382JMY1-F1
#
_entry.id   AF-A0A382JMY1-F1
#
_cell.length_a   1.000
_cell.length_b   1.000
_cell.length_c   1.000
_cell.angle_alpha   90.00
_cell.angle_beta   90.00
_cell.angle_gamma   90.00
#
_symmetry.space_group_name_H-M   'P 1'
#
loop_
_entity.id
_entity.type
_entity.pdbx_description
1 polymer ?
#
loop_
_entity_poly.entity_id
_entity_poly.type
_entity_poly.pdbx_seq_one_letter_code
_entity_poly.pdbx_strand_id
1 'polypeptide(L)'
;MKWLDKLLKKENSNEEIKELSNEEIRRKTLELEKQEATKNGKPWVAVLDTQINTNDIRNGFFELDWNNEFIEQLIDAGYSGEANEEIVDAWFRTIVIQMLEEEGLDPDREMGYINVTPIGKGKSEVS
;
A
#
# COMPACT_ATOMS: atom_id res chain seq x y z
N MET A 1 -43.28 -26.67 -14.78
CA MET A 1 -42.14 -27.40 -14.19
C MET A 1 -40.78 -26.93 -14.76
N LYS A 2 -40.58 -26.84 -16.09
CA LYS A 2 -39.29 -26.40 -16.70
C LYS A 2 -38.74 -25.03 -16.28
N TRP A 3 -39.58 -24.13 -15.79
CA TRP A 3 -39.15 -22.80 -15.33
C TRP A 3 -38.52 -22.83 -13.93
N LEU A 4 -38.96 -23.75 -13.08
CA LEU A 4 -38.38 -23.99 -11.76
C LEU A 4 -37.00 -24.65 -11.88
N ASP A 5 -36.85 -25.59 -12.81
CA ASP A 5 -35.55 -26.23 -13.11
C ASP A 5 -34.50 -25.23 -13.59
N LYS A 6 -34.93 -24.17 -14.29
CA LYS A 6 -34.04 -23.09 -14.77
C LYS A 6 -33.62 -22.13 -13.66
N LEU A 7 -34.49 -21.91 -12.67
CA LEU A 7 -34.18 -21.11 -11.48
C LEU A 7 -33.23 -21.87 -10.55
N LEU A 8 -33.52 -23.15 -10.27
CA LEU A 8 -32.69 -24.02 -9.45
C LEU A 8 -31.30 -24.26 -10.06
N LYS A 9 -31.21 -24.32 -11.40
CA LYS A 9 -29.91 -24.40 -12.09
C LYS A 9 -29.11 -23.09 -12.06
N LYS A 10 -29.77 -21.96 -11.80
CA LYS A 10 -29.13 -20.65 -11.65
C LYS A 10 -28.66 -20.39 -10.21
N GLU A 11 -29.32 -20.97 -9.20
CA GLU A 11 -28.82 -20.96 -7.82
C GLU A 11 -27.67 -21.96 -7.59
N ASN A 12 -27.59 -23.04 -8.37
CA ASN A 12 -26.50 -24.02 -8.32
C ASN A 12 -25.23 -23.61 -9.10
N SER A 13 -25.07 -22.33 -9.49
CA SER A 13 -23.72 -21.82 -9.70
C SER A 13 -23.07 -21.73 -8.33
N ASN A 14 -22.49 -22.84 -7.89
CA ASN A 14 -21.44 -22.88 -6.88
C ASN A 14 -20.38 -21.87 -7.31
N GLU A 15 -20.53 -20.62 -6.87
CA GLU A 15 -19.40 -19.75 -6.65
C GLU A 15 -18.60 -20.48 -5.58
N GLU A 16 -17.58 -21.23 -6.01
CA GLU A 16 -16.54 -21.71 -5.11
C GLU A 16 -16.11 -20.50 -4.29
N ILE A 17 -16.43 -20.51 -3.00
CA ILE A 17 -15.91 -19.53 -2.06
C ILE A 17 -14.42 -19.78 -2.05
N LYS A 18 -13.70 -19.09 -2.93
CA LYS A 18 -12.25 -19.15 -3.00
C LYS A 18 -11.78 -18.59 -1.67
N GLU A 19 -11.28 -19.47 -0.80
CA GLU A 19 -10.67 -19.04 0.46
C GLU A 19 -9.63 -17.98 0.13
N LEU A 20 -9.85 -16.78 0.67
CA LEU A 20 -8.93 -15.68 0.49
C LEU A 20 -7.63 -16.07 1.17
N SER A 21 -6.52 -15.83 0.50
CA SER A 21 -5.21 -15.90 1.13
C SER A 21 -5.12 -14.90 2.28
N ASN A 22 -4.25 -15.15 3.24
CA ASN A 22 -4.00 -14.22 4.35
C ASN A 22 -3.62 -12.82 3.85
N GLU A 23 -2.89 -12.74 2.74
CA GLU A 23 -2.51 -11.47 2.14
C GLU A 23 -3.70 -10.73 1.52
N GLU A 24 -4.60 -11.42 0.83
CA GLU A 24 -5.84 -10.82 0.33
C GLU A 24 -6.75 -10.34 1.47
N ILE A 25 -6.80 -11.08 2.59
CA ILE A 25 -7.54 -10.67 3.80
C ILE A 25 -6.90 -9.41 4.39
N ARG A 26 -5.58 -9.36 4.51
CA ARG A 26 -4.85 -8.20 5.03
C ARG A 26 -5.08 -6.97 4.17
N ARG A 27 -4.91 -7.09 2.85
CA ARG A 27 -5.15 -5.97 1.91
C ARG A 27 -6.58 -5.46 1.96
N LYS A 28 -7.57 -6.36 2.05
CA LYS A 28 -8.97 -5.94 2.24
C LYS A 28 -9.20 -5.21 3.56
N THR A 29 -8.51 -5.63 4.63
CA THR A 29 -8.61 -4.97 5.93
C THR A 29 -8.01 -3.56 5.87
N LEU A 30 -6.82 -3.40 5.30
CA LEU A 30 -6.18 -2.10 5.11
C LEU A 30 -7.02 -1.15 4.24
N GLU A 31 -7.65 -1.67 3.17
CA GLU A 31 -8.57 -0.89 2.34
C GLU A 31 -9.78 -0.40 3.14
N LEU A 32 -10.35 -1.22 4.02
CA LEU A 32 -11.47 -0.81 4.89
C LEU A 32 -11.02 0.28 5.89
N GLU A 33 -9.83 0.14 6.48
CA GLU A 33 -9.26 1.15 7.37
C GLU A 33 -9.04 2.49 6.66
N LYS A 34 -8.48 2.45 5.45
CA LYS A 34 -8.29 3.62 4.60
C LYS A 34 -9.62 4.31 4.28
N GLN A 35 -10.64 3.55 3.90
CA GLN A 35 -11.97 4.08 3.63
C GLN A 35 -12.60 4.72 4.86
N GLU A 36 -12.46 4.10 6.04
CA GLU A 36 -12.95 4.66 7.29
C GLU A 36 -12.21 5.96 7.67
N ALA A 37 -10.89 5.98 7.54
CA ALA A 37 -10.09 7.18 7.80
C ALA A 37 -10.47 8.33 6.87
N THR A 38 -10.61 8.04 5.58
CA THR A 38 -11.04 9.00 4.54
C THR A 38 -12.44 9.54 4.85
N LYS A 39 -13.40 8.65 5.19
CA LYS A 39 -14.75 9.07 5.60
C LYS A 39 -14.74 10.02 6.81
N ASN A 40 -13.76 9.86 7.70
CA ASN A 40 -13.59 10.67 8.89
C ASN A 40 -12.67 11.89 8.69
N GLY A 41 -12.15 12.12 7.46
CA GLY A 41 -11.21 13.21 7.17
C GLY A 41 -9.90 13.08 7.94
N LYS A 42 -9.45 11.86 8.21
CA LYS A 42 -8.20 11.57 8.94
C LYS A 42 -7.11 11.12 7.97
N PRO A 43 -5.86 11.55 8.17
CA PRO A 43 -4.74 11.03 7.40
C PRO A 43 -4.58 9.52 7.67
N TRP A 44 -4.26 8.77 6.63
CA TRP A 44 -3.97 7.34 6.73
C TRP A 44 -2.87 6.96 5.76
N VAL A 45 -1.92 6.15 6.24
CA VAL A 45 -0.84 5.54 5.48
C VAL A 45 -0.52 4.17 6.07
N ALA A 46 -0.25 3.18 5.24
CA ALA A 46 0.15 1.84 5.68
C ALA A 46 1.12 1.15 4.72
N VAL A 47 1.89 0.20 5.26
CA VAL A 47 2.75 -0.70 4.49
C VAL A 47 1.91 -1.86 3.94
N LEU A 48 1.73 -1.89 2.63
CA LEU A 48 1.02 -2.94 1.91
C LEU A 48 1.88 -4.16 1.64
N ASP A 49 3.20 -4.06 1.55
CA ASP A 49 4.09 -5.22 1.41
C ASP A 49 5.52 -4.82 1.73
N THR A 50 6.31 -5.81 2.13
CA THR A 50 7.75 -5.67 2.33
C THR A 50 8.47 -6.72 1.50
N GLN A 51 9.18 -6.28 0.48
CA GLN A 51 9.94 -7.17 -0.37
C GLN A 51 11.42 -7.07 -0.04
N ILE A 52 12.07 -8.22 0.03
CA ILE A 52 13.50 -8.32 0.29
C ILE A 52 14.20 -8.70 -1.00
N ASN A 53 15.28 -8.00 -1.34
CA ASN A 53 16.15 -8.46 -2.42
C ASN A 53 16.91 -9.70 -1.95
N THR A 54 16.61 -10.86 -2.53
CA THR A 54 17.24 -12.13 -2.14
C THR A 54 18.73 -12.20 -2.44
N ASN A 55 19.22 -11.40 -3.38
CA ASN A 55 20.64 -11.30 -3.71
C ASN A 55 21.39 -10.32 -2.80
N ASP A 56 20.67 -9.37 -2.18
CA ASP A 56 21.21 -8.45 -1.20
C ASP A 56 20.16 -8.09 -0.15
N ILE A 57 20.19 -8.82 0.97
CA ILE A 57 19.23 -8.66 2.07
C ILE A 57 19.27 -7.28 2.74
N ARG A 58 20.33 -6.48 2.50
CA ARG A 58 20.40 -5.08 2.97
C ARG A 58 19.50 -4.17 2.15
N ASN A 59 19.08 -4.63 0.98
CA ASN A 59 18.20 -3.94 0.07
C ASN A 59 16.80 -4.57 0.09
N GLY A 60 15.80 -3.73 0.22
CA GLY A 60 14.39 -4.12 0.21
C GLY A 60 13.52 -2.96 -0.22
N PHE A 61 12.25 -3.25 -0.46
CA PHE A 61 11.26 -2.30 -0.95
C PHE A 61 10.03 -2.36 -0.05
N PHE A 62 9.51 -1.18 0.29
CA PHE A 62 8.22 -1.04 0.94
C PHE A 62 7.20 -0.62 -0.12
N GLU A 63 6.11 -1.38 -0.24
CA GLU A 63 4.92 -0.93 -0.94
C GLU A 63 4.05 -0.17 0.08
N LEU A 64 3.76 1.10 -0.20
CA LEU A 64 2.95 1.96 0.65
C LEU A 64 1.63 2.28 -0.03
N ASP A 65 0.59 2.50 0.78
CA ASP A 65 -0.65 3.13 0.34
C ASP A 65 -1.10 4.18 1.35
N TRP A 66 -1.80 5.19 0.86
CA TRP A 66 -2.22 6.35 1.63
C TRP A 66 -3.51 6.98 1.07
N ASN A 67 -4.16 7.84 1.86
CA ASN A 67 -5.28 8.66 1.40
C ASN A 67 -4.87 10.12 1.13
N ASN A 68 -5.79 10.92 0.60
CA ASN A 68 -5.50 12.31 0.22
C ASN A 68 -5.20 13.19 1.43
N GLU A 69 -5.89 12.96 2.54
CA GLU A 69 -5.71 13.70 3.80
C GLU A 69 -4.28 13.55 4.34
N PHE A 70 -3.65 12.39 4.12
CA PHE A 70 -2.23 12.21 4.44
C PHE A 70 -1.34 13.08 3.57
N ILE A 71 -1.58 13.12 2.25
CA ILE A 71 -0.81 13.98 1.33
C ILE A 71 -0.97 15.46 1.67
N GLU A 72 -2.20 15.91 1.97
CA GLU A 72 -2.46 17.29 2.38
C GLU A 72 -1.65 17.66 3.62
N GLN A 73 -1.57 16.77 4.62
CA GLN A 73 -0.74 17.00 5.81
C GLN A 73 0.75 17.06 5.50
N LEU A 74 1.24 16.25 4.56
CA LEU A 74 2.64 16.33 4.13
C LEU A 74 2.92 17.67 3.42
N ILE A 75 2.01 18.14 2.57
CA ILE A 75 2.14 19.45 1.92
C ILE A 75 2.14 20.57 2.96
N ASP A 76 1.23 20.54 3.93
CA ASP A 76 1.18 21.50 5.03
C ASP A 76 2.45 21.47 5.90
N ALA A 77 3.09 20.31 6.03
CA ALA A 77 4.37 20.14 6.71
C ALA A 77 5.58 20.58 5.87
N GLY A 78 5.38 21.01 4.62
CA GLY A 78 6.42 21.55 3.74
C GLY A 78 7.02 20.55 2.75
N TYR A 79 6.45 19.35 2.61
CA TYR A 79 6.83 18.43 1.53
C TYR A 79 6.20 18.87 0.20
N SER A 80 6.92 18.67 -0.90
CA SER A 80 6.49 19.06 -2.24
C SER A 80 7.01 18.09 -3.28
N GLY A 81 6.25 17.90 -4.36
CA GLY A 81 6.62 17.06 -5.50
C GLY A 81 5.63 17.27 -6.66
N GLU A 82 5.98 16.80 -7.85
CA GLU A 82 5.09 16.83 -9.02
C GLU A 82 3.97 15.79 -8.90
N ALA A 83 4.21 14.72 -8.14
CA ALA A 83 3.28 13.65 -7.86
C ALA A 83 3.22 13.33 -6.36
N ASN A 84 2.11 12.71 -5.93
CA ASN A 84 1.92 12.32 -4.52
C ASN A 84 2.99 11.34 -4.07
N GLU A 85 3.44 10.48 -4.97
CA GLU A 85 4.48 9.49 -4.75
C GLU A 85 5.81 10.13 -4.38
N GLU A 86 6.18 11.25 -5.02
CA GLU A 86 7.39 12.00 -4.71
C GLU A 86 7.30 12.65 -3.31
N ILE A 87 6.12 13.14 -2.95
CA ILE A 87 5.84 13.72 -1.63
C ILE A 87 6.00 12.65 -0.54
N VAL A 88 5.45 11.46 -0.75
CA VAL A 88 5.54 10.33 0.20
C VAL A 88 6.97 9.79 0.28
N ASP A 89 7.68 9.66 -0.85
CA ASP A 89 9.09 9.24 -0.86
C ASP A 89 9.97 10.22 -0.08
N ALA A 90 9.80 11.54 -0.28
CA ALA A 90 10.53 12.56 0.45
C ALA A 90 10.27 12.49 1.97
N TRP A 91 9.02 12.31 2.38
CA TRP A 91 8.64 12.11 3.78
C TRP A 91 9.27 10.85 4.36
N PHE A 92 9.19 9.72 3.65
CA PHE A 92 9.74 8.46 4.16
C PHE A 92 11.26 8.51 4.27
N ARG A 93 11.96 9.10 3.29
CA ARG A 93 13.42 9.35 3.38
C ARG A 93 13.77 10.18 4.60
N THR A 94 12.96 11.18 4.91
CA THR A 94 13.16 12.02 6.10
C THR A 94 13.08 11.19 7.39
N ILE A 95 12.10 10.29 7.50
CA ILE A 95 12.01 9.36 8.65
C ILE A 95 13.26 8.49 8.75
N VAL A 96 13.70 7.89 7.63
CA VAL A 96 14.89 7.03 7.63
C VAL A 96 16.11 7.82 8.08
N ILE A 97 16.37 8.98 7.49
CA ILE A 97 17.52 9.84 7.83
C ILE A 97 17.51 10.20 9.32
N GLN A 98 16.36 10.60 9.87
CA GLN A 98 16.22 10.92 11.29
C GLN A 98 16.59 9.73 12.19
N MET A 99 16.15 8.51 11.85
CA MET A 99 16.53 7.31 12.59
C MET A 99 18.06 7.06 12.54
N LEU A 100 18.72 7.38 11.41
CA LEU A 100 20.18 7.21 11.30
C LEU A 100 20.93 8.20 12.17
N GLU A 101 20.51 9.47 12.12
CA GLU A 101 21.10 10.53 12.93
C GLU A 101 20.95 10.24 14.43
N GLU A 102 19.78 9.75 14.86
CA GLU A 102 19.52 9.33 16.24
C GLU A 102 20.43 8.17 16.69
N GLU A 103 20.75 7.24 15.79
CA GLU A 103 21.70 6.14 16.05
C GLU A 103 23.17 6.55 15.90
N GLY A 104 23.46 7.81 15.54
CA GLY A 104 24.80 8.31 15.30
C GLY A 104 25.45 7.72 14.05
N LEU A 105 24.64 7.25 13.10
CA LEU A 105 25.05 6.67 11.83
C LEU A 105 25.09 7.75 10.75
N ASP A 106 25.98 7.57 9.76
CA ASP A 106 26.09 8.48 8.62
C ASP A 106 24.84 8.40 7.72
N PRO A 107 24.10 9.52 7.53
CA PRO A 107 22.94 9.56 6.67
C PRO A 107 23.28 9.55 5.17
N ASP A 108 24.52 9.88 4.78
CA ASP A 108 24.97 9.91 3.37
C ASP A 108 25.35 8.51 2.83
N ARG A 109 24.82 7.45 3.44
CA ARG A 109 24.98 6.06 2.97
C ARG A 109 23.97 5.72 1.88
N GLU A 110 24.30 4.70 1.08
CA GLU A 110 23.43 4.21 0.00
C GLU A 110 22.09 3.73 0.59
N MET A 111 21.06 4.57 0.46
CA MET A 111 19.70 4.25 0.93
C MET A 111 18.98 3.41 -0.11
N GLY A 112 18.32 2.33 0.32
CA GLY A 112 17.52 1.48 -0.55
C GLY A 112 16.45 2.27 -1.32
N TYR A 113 16.00 1.74 -2.44
CA TYR A 113 14.97 2.37 -3.27
C TYR A 113 13.58 2.03 -2.74
N ILE A 114 12.70 3.02 -2.70
CA ILE A 114 11.28 2.81 -2.41
C ILE A 114 10.56 2.80 -3.75
N ASN A 115 9.87 1.71 -4.05
CA ASN A 115 8.98 1.68 -5.21
C ASN A 115 7.59 2.09 -4.73
N VAL A 116 7.18 3.28 -5.15
CA VAL A 116 5.88 3.83 -4.82
C VAL A 116 4.98 3.63 -6.03
N THR A 117 4.07 2.66 -5.97
CA THR A 117 3.12 2.40 -7.06
C THR A 117 1.71 2.84 -6.67
N PRO A 118 1.07 3.77 -7.41
CA PRO A 118 -0.34 4.01 -7.23
C PRO A 118 -1.12 2.76 -7.64
N ILE A 119 -2.02 2.29 -6.77
CA ILE A 119 -2.94 1.18 -7.10
C ILE A 119 -4.04 1.72 -8.03
N GLY A 120 -3.66 1.96 -9.28
CA GLY A 120 -4.59 2.05 -10.39
C GLY A 120 -4.99 0.64 -10.81
N LYS A 121 -6.18 0.20 -10.38
CA LYS A 121 -6.91 -1.02 -10.80
C LYS A 121 -6.10 -2.03 -11.64
N GLY A 122 -5.44 -2.96 -10.93
CA GLY A 122 -5.06 -4.27 -11.44
C GLY A 122 -4.03 -4.26 -12.56
N LYS A 123 -2.74 -4.28 -12.17
CA LYS A 123 -1.63 -5.08 -12.74
C LYS A 123 -0.32 -4.47 -12.24
N SER A 124 0.24 -5.07 -11.20
CA SER A 124 1.65 -4.92 -10.89
C SER A 124 2.39 -5.96 -11.73
N GLU A 125 3.00 -5.55 -12.85
CA GLU A 125 4.01 -6.38 -13.51
C GLU A 125 5.34 -6.18 -12.79
N VAL A 126 5.83 -7.27 -12.22
CA VAL A 126 7.15 -7.36 -11.57
C VAL A 126 8.18 -7.58 -12.69
N SER A 127 9.23 -6.75 -12.74
CA SER A 127 10.49 -7.07 -13.44
C SER A 127 11.56 -7.39 -12.41
#